data_AF-A0A9E4UFD3-F1
#
_entry.id   AF-A0A9E4UFD3-F1
#
_cell.length_a   1.000
_cell.length_b   1.000
_cell.length_c   1.000
_cell.angle_alpha   90.00
_cell.angle_beta   90.00
_cell.angle_gamma   90.00
#
_symmetry.space_group_name_H-M   'P 1'
#
loop_
_entity.id
_entity.type
_entity.pdbx_description
1 polymer ?
#
loop_
_entity_poly.entity_id
_entity_poly.type
_entity_poly.pdbx_seq_one_letter_code
_entity_poly.pdbx_strand_id
1 'polypeptide(L)'
;AGNGFPSDYSQKVRANVVSQEPNVRGVVQKVVLNEVDAGVVYQTDARVEHVASKVAAIQIPDWANPSASYPIGVLRDAAEPDLAGAFVEFLRSPEGRLILRGHGFGAPKPGDEKRRADVGG
;
A
#
# COMPACT_ATOMS: atom_id res chain seq x y z
N ALA A 1 -19.00 11.00 -16.28
CA ALA A 1 -19.22 9.77 -17.06
C ALA A 1 -17.91 9.43 -17.75
N GLY A 2 -17.28 8.32 -17.41
CA GLY A 2 -16.02 7.87 -17.99
C GLY A 2 -15.79 6.43 -17.50
N ASN A 3 -15.33 5.54 -18.38
CA ASN A 3 -15.03 4.10 -18.15
C ASN A 3 -16.11 3.10 -18.61
N GLY A 4 -17.22 3.52 -19.24
CA GLY A 4 -18.18 2.59 -19.87
C GLY A 4 -19.04 1.74 -18.91
N PHE A 5 -18.98 1.99 -17.61
CA PHE A 5 -19.83 1.30 -16.63
C PHE A 5 -21.27 1.82 -16.64
N PRO A 6 -22.26 0.95 -16.35
CA PRO A 6 -23.64 1.37 -16.07
C PRO A 6 -23.71 2.42 -14.96
N SER A 7 -24.71 3.30 -15.00
CA SER A 7 -24.89 4.38 -14.02
C SER A 7 -25.08 3.89 -12.58
N ASP A 8 -25.56 2.66 -12.40
CA ASP A 8 -25.79 2.01 -11.10
C ASP A 8 -24.60 1.17 -10.61
N TYR A 9 -23.49 1.11 -11.37
CA TYR A 9 -22.34 0.26 -11.06
C TYR A 9 -21.79 0.47 -9.64
N SER A 10 -21.55 1.73 -9.26
CA SER A 10 -21.02 2.06 -7.92
C SER A 10 -21.95 1.60 -6.79
N GLN A 11 -23.26 1.76 -6.99
CA GLN A 11 -24.26 1.31 -6.02
C GLN A 11 -24.24 -0.21 -5.87
N LYS A 12 -24.18 -0.95 -6.99
CA LYS A 12 -24.09 -2.41 -7.00
C LYS A 12 -22.82 -2.92 -6.32
N VAL A 13 -21.66 -2.29 -6.57
CA VAL A 13 -20.41 -2.66 -5.90
C VAL A 13 -20.51 -2.41 -4.40
N ARG A 14 -21.04 -1.25 -3.99
CA ARG A 14 -21.20 -0.90 -2.56
C ARG A 14 -22.18 -1.80 -1.82
N ALA A 15 -23.20 -2.32 -2.50
CA ALA A 15 -24.16 -3.25 -1.91
C ALA A 15 -23.52 -4.59 -1.46
N ASN A 16 -22.35 -4.95 -2.02
CA ASN A 16 -21.60 -6.15 -1.62
C ASN A 16 -20.64 -5.90 -0.44
N VAL A 17 -20.54 -4.68 0.08
CA VAL A 17 -19.67 -4.37 1.22
C VAL A 17 -20.34 -4.84 2.51
N VAL A 18 -19.84 -5.93 3.08
CA VAL A 18 -20.37 -6.54 4.31
C VAL A 18 -19.65 -6.11 5.59
N SER A 19 -18.41 -5.61 5.49
CA SER A 19 -17.68 -5.04 6.62
C SER A 19 -16.63 -4.00 6.20
N GLN A 20 -16.15 -3.22 7.18
CA GLN A 20 -15.04 -2.30 7.04
C GLN A 20 -14.10 -2.49 8.22
N GLU A 21 -12.84 -2.80 7.94
CA GLU A 21 -11.84 -3.06 8.98
C GLU A 21 -11.00 -1.80 9.25
N PRO A 22 -10.52 -1.58 10.49
CA PRO A 22 -9.69 -0.43 10.82
C PRO A 22 -8.34 -0.38 10.09
N ASN A 23 -7.87 -1.53 9.58
CA ASN A 23 -6.62 -1.65 8.86
C ASN A 23 -6.65 -2.84 7.89
N VAL A 24 -5.72 -2.82 6.93
CA VAL A 24 -5.60 -3.86 5.88
C VAL A 24 -5.31 -5.26 6.42
N ARG A 25 -4.64 -5.39 7.57
CA ARG A 25 -4.39 -6.70 8.18
C ARG A 25 -5.69 -7.38 8.61
N GLY A 26 -6.62 -6.63 9.16
CA GLY A 26 -7.96 -7.14 9.49
C GLY A 26 -8.71 -7.64 8.26
N VAL A 27 -8.64 -6.90 7.14
CA VAL A 27 -9.25 -7.33 5.87
C VAL A 27 -8.66 -8.66 5.40
N VAL A 28 -7.33 -8.78 5.37
CA VAL A 28 -6.63 -10.01 4.98
C VAL A 28 -7.04 -11.18 5.86
N GLN A 29 -7.11 -10.99 7.18
CA GLN A 29 -7.48 -12.05 8.12
C GLN A 29 -8.88 -12.59 7.85
N LYS A 30 -9.86 -11.71 7.58
CA LYS A 30 -11.24 -12.14 7.28
C LYS A 30 -11.34 -12.96 6.00
N VAL A 31 -10.60 -12.58 4.95
CA VAL A 31 -10.53 -13.36 3.71
C VAL A 31 -9.91 -14.73 3.98
N VAL A 32 -8.78 -14.77 4.71
CA VAL A 32 -8.09 -16.03 5.06
C VAL A 32 -8.96 -16.96 5.91
N LEU A 33 -9.81 -16.40 6.78
CA LEU A 33 -10.74 -17.14 7.63
C LEU A 33 -12.07 -17.49 6.93
N ASN A 34 -12.23 -17.14 5.64
CA ASN A 34 -13.48 -17.26 4.88
C ASN A 34 -14.68 -16.57 5.53
N GLU A 35 -14.47 -15.49 6.28
CA GLU A 35 -15.56 -14.65 6.79
C GLU A 35 -16.15 -13.76 5.69
N VAL A 36 -15.37 -13.48 4.64
CA VAL A 36 -15.76 -12.71 3.45
C VAL A 36 -15.12 -13.33 2.20
N ASP A 37 -15.76 -13.17 1.05
CA ASP A 37 -15.28 -13.75 -0.22
C ASP A 37 -14.06 -13.01 -0.81
N ALA A 38 -13.95 -11.70 -0.57
CA ALA A 38 -12.90 -10.86 -1.13
C ALA A 38 -12.64 -9.60 -0.27
N GLY A 39 -11.43 -9.06 -0.39
CA GLY A 39 -11.03 -7.82 0.28
C GLY A 39 -10.10 -6.99 -0.59
N VAL A 40 -10.22 -5.66 -0.51
CA VAL A 40 -9.31 -4.72 -1.19
C VAL A 40 -8.15 -4.42 -0.26
N VAL A 41 -6.94 -4.82 -0.65
CA VAL A 41 -5.72 -4.75 0.17
C VAL A 41 -4.53 -4.29 -0.67
N TYR A 42 -3.40 -3.96 -0.02
CA TYR A 42 -2.16 -3.71 -0.74
C TYR A 42 -1.54 -5.01 -1.24
N GLN A 43 -0.86 -4.95 -2.39
CA GLN A 43 -0.18 -6.09 -2.99
C GLN A 43 0.84 -6.73 -2.03
N THR A 44 1.53 -5.92 -1.23
CA THR A 44 2.52 -6.36 -0.25
C THR A 44 1.90 -7.26 0.82
N ASP A 45 0.67 -6.98 1.27
CA ASP A 45 -0.01 -7.76 2.30
C ASP A 45 -0.48 -9.12 1.76
N ALA A 46 -0.92 -9.17 0.50
CA ALA A 46 -1.30 -10.42 -0.15
C ALA A 46 -0.10 -11.33 -0.50
N ARG A 47 1.12 -10.78 -0.57
CA ARG A 47 2.35 -11.51 -0.89
C ARG A 47 3.05 -12.13 0.32
N VAL A 48 2.61 -11.82 1.53
CA VAL A 48 3.16 -12.44 2.74
C VAL A 48 2.92 -13.95 2.65
N GLU A 49 3.96 -14.77 2.85
CA GLU A 49 3.95 -16.21 2.52
C GLU A 49 2.77 -16.99 3.13
N HIS A 50 2.44 -16.74 4.40
CA HIS A 50 1.32 -17.40 5.09
C HIS A 50 -0.07 -16.94 4.61
N VAL A 51 -0.13 -15.81 3.89
CA VAL A 51 -1.35 -15.28 3.25
C VAL A 51 -1.42 -15.78 1.81
N ALA A 52 -0.33 -15.65 1.04
CA ALA A 52 -0.25 -16.03 -0.36
C ALA A 52 -0.59 -17.51 -0.63
N SER A 53 -0.33 -18.38 0.34
CA SER A 53 -0.69 -19.80 0.28
C SER A 53 -2.19 -20.09 0.47
N LYS A 54 -2.98 -19.10 0.89
CA LYS A 54 -4.39 -19.25 1.28
C LYS A 54 -5.37 -18.41 0.47
N VAL A 55 -4.89 -17.46 -0.31
CA VAL A 55 -5.74 -16.52 -1.06
C VAL A 55 -5.30 -16.40 -2.51
N ALA A 56 -6.24 -16.11 -3.41
CA ALA A 56 -5.93 -15.69 -4.77
C ALA A 56 -5.85 -14.17 -4.86
N ALA A 57 -4.78 -13.63 -5.45
CA ALA A 57 -4.63 -12.20 -5.69
C ALA A 57 -5.15 -11.81 -7.07
N ILE A 58 -6.08 -10.86 -7.13
CA ILE A 58 -6.59 -10.29 -8.39
C ILE A 58 -6.06 -8.87 -8.53
N GLN A 59 -5.33 -8.60 -9.62
CA GLN A 59 -4.76 -7.29 -9.88
C GLN A 59 -5.87 -6.32 -10.35
N ILE A 60 -5.99 -5.17 -9.66
CA ILE A 60 -6.84 -4.07 -10.12
C ILE A 60 -6.14 -3.40 -11.32
N PRO A 61 -6.83 -3.19 -12.46
CA PRO A 61 -6.26 -2.50 -13.62
C PRO A 61 -5.77 -1.10 -13.29
N ASP A 62 -4.67 -0.67 -13.91
CA ASP A 62 -4.02 0.63 -13.59
C ASP A 62 -4.94 1.83 -13.69
N TRP A 63 -5.88 1.84 -14.66
CA TRP A 63 -6.86 2.91 -14.83
C TRP A 63 -7.89 3.00 -13.69
N ALA A 64 -8.06 1.91 -12.92
CA ALA A 64 -8.96 1.80 -11.78
C ALA A 64 -8.22 1.80 -10.43
N ASN A 65 -6.89 1.66 -10.46
CA ASN A 65 -6.10 1.44 -9.26
C ASN A 65 -5.66 2.78 -8.66
N PRO A 66 -6.04 3.10 -7.40
CA PRO A 66 -5.58 4.32 -6.77
C PRO A 66 -4.06 4.31 -6.60
N SER A 67 -3.45 5.46 -6.89
CA SER A 67 -2.00 5.60 -6.84
C SER A 67 -1.51 5.78 -5.40
N ALA A 68 -1.05 4.71 -4.74
CA ALA A 68 -0.48 4.79 -3.39
C ALA A 68 0.93 5.42 -3.39
N SER A 69 1.21 6.29 -2.40
CA SER A 69 2.56 6.81 -2.11
C SER A 69 2.90 6.51 -0.64
N TYR A 70 4.10 6.01 -0.39
CA TYR A 70 4.58 5.66 0.96
C TYR A 70 5.70 6.61 1.38
N PRO A 71 5.38 7.71 2.11
CA PRO A 71 6.41 8.62 2.58
C PRO A 71 7.25 7.98 3.68
N ILE A 72 8.51 8.37 3.75
CA ILE A 72 9.40 8.10 4.88
C ILE A 72 9.98 9.43 5.37
N GLY A 73 10.07 9.61 6.68
CA GLY A 73 10.59 10.82 7.31
C GLY A 73 11.24 10.53 8.66
N VAL A 74 12.11 11.45 9.08
CA VAL A 74 12.74 11.46 10.40
C VAL A 74 11.87 12.30 11.35
N LEU A 75 11.61 11.79 12.54
CA LEU A 75 10.86 12.53 13.56
C LEU A 75 11.69 13.71 14.09
N ARG A 76 11.03 14.83 14.39
CA ARG A 76 11.71 16.05 14.91
C ARG A 76 12.41 15.79 16.25
N ASP A 77 11.85 14.92 17.07
CA ASP A 77 12.28 14.51 18.40
C ASP A 77 12.89 13.09 18.40
N ALA A 78 13.40 12.63 17.26
CA ALA A 78 14.08 11.34 17.17
C ALA A 78 15.25 11.29 18.19
N ALA A 79 15.29 10.23 18.99
CA ALA A 79 16.37 10.04 19.97
C ALA A 79 17.76 9.95 19.31
N GLU A 80 17.81 9.43 18.08
CA GLU A 80 19.02 9.25 17.28
C GLU A 80 18.79 9.81 15.85
N PRO A 81 18.80 11.14 15.66
CA PRO A 81 18.42 11.76 14.40
C PRO A 81 19.38 11.41 13.25
N ASP A 82 20.67 11.26 13.54
CA ASP A 82 21.68 10.88 12.55
C ASP A 82 21.48 9.45 12.05
N LEU A 83 21.18 8.51 12.97
CA LEU A 83 20.89 7.12 12.63
C LEU A 83 19.59 7.01 11.83
N ALA A 84 18.55 7.78 12.22
CA ALA A 84 17.31 7.85 11.47
C ALA A 84 17.54 8.38 10.05
N GLY A 85 18.37 9.42 9.89
CA GLY A 85 18.78 9.94 8.59
C GLY A 85 19.53 8.91 7.74
N ALA A 86 20.49 8.20 8.35
CA ALA A 86 21.23 7.13 7.67
C ALA A 86 20.31 5.99 7.20
N PHE A 87 19.29 5.63 7.98
CA PHE A 87 18.30 4.64 7.60
C PHE A 87 17.44 5.08 6.41
N VAL A 88 17.02 6.35 6.38
CA VAL A 88 16.30 6.92 5.23
C VAL A 88 17.16 6.84 3.97
N GLU A 89 18.44 7.18 4.07
CA GLU A 89 19.35 7.10 2.92
C GLU A 89 19.62 5.66 2.47
N PHE A 90 19.74 4.73 3.40
CA PHE A 90 19.86 3.31 3.09
C PHE A 90 18.63 2.81 2.28
N LEU A 91 17.41 3.13 2.72
CA LEU A 91 16.20 2.73 1.97
C LEU A 91 16.13 3.38 0.59
N ARG A 92 16.74 4.56 0.41
CA ARG A 92 16.86 5.26 -0.87
C ARG A 92 18.05 4.78 -1.71
N SER A 93 18.93 3.92 -1.20
CA SER A 93 20.09 3.42 -1.95
C SER A 93 19.67 2.40 -3.03
N PRO A 94 20.56 2.04 -3.99
CA PRO A 94 20.31 0.93 -4.91
C PRO A 94 19.93 -0.37 -4.21
N GLU A 95 20.62 -0.69 -3.11
CA GLU A 95 20.43 -1.89 -2.28
C GLU A 95 19.08 -1.85 -1.57
N GLY A 96 18.75 -0.73 -0.90
CA GLY A 96 17.45 -0.56 -0.24
C GLY A 96 16.29 -0.68 -1.22
N ARG A 97 16.41 -0.08 -2.41
CA ARG A 97 15.40 -0.21 -3.47
C ARG A 97 15.29 -1.64 -4.01
N LEU A 98 16.37 -2.41 -4.07
CA LEU A 98 16.32 -3.82 -4.47
C LEU A 98 15.52 -4.64 -3.46
N ILE A 99 15.78 -4.45 -2.16
CA ILE A 99 15.05 -5.12 -1.08
C ILE A 99 13.56 -4.76 -1.15
N LEU A 100 13.24 -3.47 -1.23
CA LEU A 100 11.86 -2.99 -1.33
C LEU A 100 11.12 -3.58 -2.55
N ARG A 101 11.76 -3.61 -3.73
CA ARG A 101 11.17 -4.26 -4.92
C ARG A 101 10.93 -5.75 -4.71
N GLY A 102 11.85 -6.45 -4.04
CA GLY A 102 11.70 -7.87 -3.69
C GLY A 102 10.43 -8.13 -2.87
N HIS A 103 10.04 -7.19 -2.02
CA HIS A 103 8.82 -7.24 -1.24
C HIS A 103 7.58 -6.64 -1.93
N GLY A 104 7.68 -6.21 -3.19
CA GLY A 104 6.56 -5.70 -3.98
C GLY A 104 6.32 -4.19 -3.88
N PHE A 105 7.27 -3.43 -3.31
CA PHE A 105 7.20 -1.97 -3.39
C PHE A 105 7.65 -1.48 -4.77
N GLY A 106 6.89 -0.53 -5.32
CA GLY A 106 7.24 0.18 -6.55
C GLY A 106 8.33 1.23 -6.33
N ALA A 107 8.80 1.83 -7.42
CA ALA A 107 9.68 2.99 -7.33
C ALA A 107 8.92 4.21 -6.76
N PRO A 108 9.61 5.12 -6.05
CA PRO A 108 9.04 6.42 -5.69
C PRO A 108 8.50 7.14 -6.94
N LYS A 109 7.43 7.91 -6.77
CA LYS A 109 6.92 8.71 -7.89
C LYS A 109 7.87 9.88 -8.17
N PRO A 110 7.98 10.30 -9.45
CA PRO A 110 8.70 11.53 -9.78
C PRO A 110 8.18 12.70 -8.93
N GLY A 111 9.08 13.35 -8.18
CA GLY A 111 8.75 14.46 -7.26
C GLY A 111 8.74 14.10 -5.77
N ASP A 112 8.51 12.84 -5.39
CA ASP A 112 8.61 12.40 -3.99
C ASP A 112 10.08 12.31 -3.52
N GLU A 113 11.03 12.27 -4.45
CA GLU A 113 12.47 12.27 -4.20
C GLU A 113 12.97 13.56 -3.53
N LYS A 114 12.33 14.71 -3.86
CA LYS A 114 12.80 16.06 -3.53
C LYS A 114 12.19 16.67 -2.27
N ARG A 115 11.22 16.02 -1.61
CA ARG A 115 10.67 16.49 -0.32
C ARG A 115 11.69 16.25 0.79
N ARG A 116 12.69 17.13 0.88
CA ARG A 116 13.71 17.16 1.94
C ARG A 116 13.69 18.46 2.76
N ALA A 117 12.85 19.45 2.46
CA ALA A 117 13.05 20.80 3.02
C ALA A 117 11.87 21.49 3.72
N ASP A 118 10.61 21.02 3.61
CA ASP A 118 9.47 21.91 3.89
C ASP A 118 8.74 21.65 5.22
N VAL A 119 9.27 20.82 6.12
CA VAL A 119 8.66 20.59 7.45
C VAL A 119 9.45 21.32 8.53
N GLY A 120 9.78 22.58 8.27
CA GLY A 120 10.20 23.58 9.26
C GLY A 120 9.06 24.57 9.48
N GLY A 121 8.40 24.47 10.62
CA GLY A 121 7.22 25.24 11.04
C GLY A 121 6.71 24.69 12.36
#